data_AF-U6D7V1-F1
#
_entry.id   AF-U6D7V1-F1
#
_cell.length_a   1.000
_cell.length_b   1.000
_cell.length_c   1.000
_cell.angle_alpha   90.00
_cell.angle_beta   90.00
_cell.angle_gamma   90.00
#
_symmetry.space_group_name_H-M   'P 1'
#
loop_
_entity.id
_entity.type
_entity.pdbx_description
1 polymer ?
#
loop_
_entity_poly.entity_id
_entity_poly.type
_entity_poly.pdbx_seq_one_letter_code
_entity_poly.pdbx_strand_id
1 'polypeptide(L)'
;VGNKCDLEDERVVPTEDGRRLADDLGFEFFEASAKENINVKQVFERLVDVICEKMNESLDPSSSPGSNGKGPALGDTTPPEPSSCSC
;
A
#
# COMPACT_ATOMS: atom_id res chain seq x y z
N VAL A 1 -5.09 2.14 9.01
CA VAL A 1 -4.43 3.40 9.47
C VAL A 1 -5.47 4.30 10.11
N GLY A 2 -5.29 4.68 11.37
CA GLY A 2 -6.05 5.76 12.01
C GLY A 2 -5.35 7.10 11.74
N ASN A 3 -5.97 8.02 11.01
CA ASN A 3 -5.38 9.33 10.73
C ASN A 3 -5.89 10.39 11.72
N LYS A 4 -5.16 11.52 11.80
CA LYS A 4 -5.42 12.66 12.69
C LYS A 4 -5.18 12.36 14.17
N CYS A 5 -4.16 11.56 14.48
CA CYS A 5 -3.78 11.30 15.87
C CYS A 5 -3.29 12.53 16.63
N ASP A 6 -3.10 13.68 15.96
CA ASP A 6 -2.85 14.97 16.58
C ASP A 6 -4.07 15.57 17.29
N LEU A 7 -5.29 15.10 16.97
CA LEU A 7 -6.54 15.55 17.60
C LEU A 7 -6.89 14.68 18.82
N GLU A 8 -5.95 14.54 19.76
CA GLU A 8 -6.11 13.64 20.92
C GLU A 8 -7.28 14.05 21.83
N ASP A 9 -7.50 15.36 22.01
CA ASP A 9 -8.62 15.88 22.81
C ASP A 9 -9.99 15.62 22.18
N GLU A 10 -10.04 15.41 20.86
CA GLU A 10 -11.25 15.07 20.10
C GLU A 10 -11.32 13.57 19.77
N ARG A 11 -10.45 12.74 20.37
CA ARG A 11 -10.40 11.31 20.10
C ARG A 11 -11.70 10.64 20.54
N VAL A 12 -12.40 10.06 19.57
CA VAL A 12 -13.61 9.24 19.80
C VAL A 12 -13.38 7.75 19.59
N VAL A 13 -12.25 7.37 18.98
CA VAL A 13 -11.85 5.97 18.79
C VAL A 13 -10.57 5.71 19.60
N PRO A 14 -10.64 4.88 20.66
CA PRO A 14 -9.46 4.45 21.39
C PRO A 14 -8.47 3.70 20.48
N THR A 15 -7.18 3.92 20.68
CA THR A 15 -6.12 3.22 19.93
C THR A 15 -6.25 1.69 20.04
N GLU A 16 -6.70 1.20 21.20
CA GLU A 16 -6.91 -0.24 21.44
C GLU A 16 -8.00 -0.85 20.57
N ASP A 17 -9.10 -0.13 20.31
CA ASP A 17 -10.18 -0.62 19.45
C ASP A 17 -9.72 -0.69 17.99
N GLY A 18 -8.97 0.33 17.54
CA GLY A 18 -8.37 0.34 16.20
C GLY A 18 -7.36 -0.80 16.01
N ARG A 19 -6.53 -1.06 17.03
CA ARG A 19 -5.60 -2.19 17.03
C ARG A 19 -6.31 -3.53 17.04
N ARG A 20 -7.29 -3.73 17.94
CA ARG A 20 -8.07 -4.98 18.00
C ARG A 20 -8.72 -5.31 16.66
N LEU A 21 -9.35 -4.33 16.02
CA LEU A 21 -9.97 -4.54 14.71
C LEU A 21 -8.93 -4.93 13.64
N ALA A 22 -7.74 -4.34 13.67
CA ALA A 22 -6.69 -4.69 12.73
C ALA A 22 -6.18 -6.12 12.97
N ASP A 23 -5.95 -6.49 14.23
CA ASP A 23 -5.55 -7.84 14.62
C ASP A 23 -6.59 -8.90 14.18
N ASP A 24 -7.88 -8.63 14.40
CA ASP A 24 -8.99 -9.51 14.01
C ASP A 24 -9.07 -9.71 12.48
N LEU A 25 -8.66 -8.71 11.70
CA LEU A 25 -8.65 -8.75 10.24
C LEU A 25 -7.31 -9.22 9.66
N GLY A 26 -6.29 -9.44 10.50
CA GLY A 26 -4.94 -9.78 10.06
C GLY A 26 -4.23 -8.63 9.33
N PHE A 27 -4.50 -7.38 9.70
CA PHE A 27 -3.87 -6.19 9.14
C PHE A 27 -2.92 -5.53 10.15
N GLU A 28 -1.89 -4.85 9.65
CA GLU A 28 -1.08 -3.97 10.48
C GLU A 28 -1.81 -2.66 10.81
N PHE A 29 -1.64 -2.17 12.03
CA PHE A 29 -2.23 -0.93 12.51
C PHE A 29 -1.19 0.14 12.78
N PHE A 30 -1.48 1.35 12.28
CA PHE A 30 -0.72 2.57 12.52
C PHE A 30 -1.68 3.71 12.82
N GLU A 31 -1.30 4.58 13.76
CA GLU A 31 -1.88 5.91 13.91
C GLU A 31 -0.92 6.95 13.31
N ALA A 32 -1.47 7.90 12.56
CA ALA A 32 -0.69 8.90 11.84
C ALA A 32 -1.35 10.28 11.93
N SER A 33 -0.54 11.32 11.74
CA SER A 33 -1.02 12.68 11.52
C SER A 33 -0.39 13.21 10.24
N ALA A 34 -1.22 13.44 9.22
CA ALA A 34 -0.79 14.14 8.02
C ALA A 34 -0.40 15.60 8.32
N LYS A 35 -1.04 16.24 9.30
CA LYS A 35 -0.81 17.63 9.67
C LYS A 35 0.54 17.81 10.37
N GLU A 36 0.81 16.98 11.38
CA GLU A 36 2.03 17.04 12.19
C GLU A 36 3.14 16.13 11.64
N ASN A 37 2.94 15.54 10.45
CA ASN A 37 3.86 14.60 9.81
C ASN A 37 4.27 13.41 10.71
N ILE A 38 3.32 12.90 11.50
CA ILE A 38 3.53 11.76 12.40
C ILE A 38 3.23 10.47 11.65
N ASN A 39 4.20 9.55 11.63
CA ASN A 39 4.10 8.20 11.04
C ASN A 39 3.75 8.13 9.54
N VAL A 40 3.64 9.26 8.84
CA VAL A 40 3.32 9.31 7.41
C VAL A 40 4.33 8.48 6.61
N LYS A 41 5.62 8.76 6.79
CA LYS A 41 6.70 8.04 6.09
C LYS A 41 6.71 6.55 6.44
N GLN A 42 6.63 6.22 7.73
CA GLN A 42 6.70 4.84 8.21
C GLN A 42 5.56 3.97 7.67
N VAL A 43 4.34 4.52 7.55
CA VAL A 43 3.19 3.81 6.99
C VAL A 43 3.45 3.40 5.54
N PHE A 44 3.95 4.32 4.72
CA PHE A 44 4.23 4.01 3.31
C PHE A 44 5.45 3.10 3.15
N GLU A 45 6.50 3.29 3.94
CA GLU A 45 7.66 2.40 3.93
C GLU A 45 7.25 0.97 4.26
N ARG A 46 6.45 0.77 5.32
CA ARG A 46 5.97 -0.58 5.64
C ARG A 46 5.04 -1.17 4.61
N LEU A 47 4.18 -0.37 4.01
CA LEU A 47 3.35 -0.85 2.91
C LEU A 47 4.22 -1.36 1.73
N VAL A 48 5.27 -0.62 1.37
CA VAL A 48 6.20 -1.01 0.30
C VAL A 48 6.96 -2.27 0.69
N ASP A 49 7.48 -2.36 1.91
CA ASP A 49 8.21 -3.52 2.41
C ASP A 49 7.36 -4.79 2.33
N VAL A 50 6.12 -4.74 2.83
CA VAL A 50 5.19 -5.88 2.81
C VAL A 50 4.87 -6.33 1.39
N ILE A 51 4.69 -5.39 0.45
CA ILE A 51 4.47 -5.72 -0.97
C ILE A 51 5.71 -6.43 -1.54
N CYS A 52 6.90 -5.91 -1.28
CA CYS A 52 8.16 -6.47 -1.79
C CYS A 52 8.42 -7.88 -1.22
N GLU A 53 8.22 -8.06 0.09
CA GLU A 53 8.30 -9.37 0.75
C GLU A 53 7.33 -10.35 0.09
N LYS A 54 6.08 -9.94 -0.13
CA LYS A 54 5.07 -10.82 -0.74
C LYS A 54 5.37 -11.20 -2.18
N MET A 55 5.92 -10.27 -2.95
CA MET A 55 6.39 -10.53 -4.30
C MET A 55 7.55 -11.52 -4.30
N ASN A 56 8.49 -11.41 -3.35
CA ASN A 56 9.62 -12.34 -3.22
C ASN A 56 9.18 -13.75 -2.81
N GLU A 57 8.24 -13.87 -1.86
CA GLU A 57 7.66 -15.18 -1.48
C GLU A 57 7.00 -15.90 -2.65
N SER A 58 6.38 -15.15 -3.56
CA SER A 58 5.70 -15.70 -4.73
C SER A 58 6.66 -16.22 -5.81
N LEU A 59 7.97 -15.99 -5.66
CA LEU A 59 8.99 -16.35 -6.64
C LEU A 59 9.80 -17.61 -6.26
N ASP A 60 9.54 -18.28 -5.13
CA ASP A 60 10.16 -19.59 -4.81
C ASP A 60 9.44 -20.72 -5.57
N PRO A 61 10.05 -21.31 -6.62
CA PRO A 61 9.46 -22.39 -7.40
C PRO A 61 10.11 -23.70 -6.97
N SER A 62 9.90 -24.14 -5.73
CA SER A 62 10.40 -25.45 -5.26
C SER A 62 9.39 -26.60 -5.45
N SER A 63 8.46 -26.48 -6.39
CA SER A 63 7.76 -27.63 -6.97
C SER A 63 7.61 -27.53 -8.49
N SER A 64 8.51 -28.25 -9.18
CA SER A 64 8.44 -28.76 -10.56
C SER A 64 9.04 -27.91 -11.71
N PRO A 65 9.99 -28.46 -12.50
CA PRO A 65 10.47 -27.83 -13.73
C PRO A 65 9.50 -28.14 -14.89
N GLY A 66 8.93 -27.10 -15.51
CA GLY A 66 8.04 -27.28 -16.65
C GLY A 66 7.64 -25.99 -17.37
N SER A 67 8.38 -25.69 -18.44
CA SER A 67 7.96 -24.96 -19.66
C SER A 67 7.48 -23.50 -19.63
N ASN A 68 8.26 -22.69 -20.35
CA ASN A 68 7.87 -21.63 -21.32
C ASN A 68 7.08 -20.40 -20.86
N GLY A 69 7.80 -19.27 -20.74
CA GLY A 69 7.79 -18.26 -21.83
C GLY A 69 6.86 -17.04 -21.71
N LYS A 70 7.52 -15.87 -21.54
CA LYS A 70 7.11 -14.49 -21.92
C LYS A 70 5.97 -13.83 -21.13
N GLY A 71 6.36 -13.08 -20.08
CA GLY A 71 5.58 -11.93 -19.60
C GLY A 71 5.69 -10.74 -20.57
N PRO A 72 4.69 -9.82 -20.60
CA PRO A 72 4.67 -8.74 -21.55
C PRO A 72 5.70 -7.67 -21.18
N ALA A 73 6.52 -7.30 -22.16
CA ALA A 73 7.42 -6.16 -22.06
C ALA A 73 6.60 -4.87 -21.93
N LEU A 74 6.88 -4.05 -20.91
CA LEU A 74 6.44 -2.65 -20.88
C LEU A 74 7.10 -1.93 -22.05
N GLY A 75 6.37 -1.78 -23.14
CA GLY A 75 6.71 -0.87 -24.23
C GLY A 75 6.31 0.55 -23.85
N ASP A 76 7.28 1.44 -23.86
CA ASP A 76 7.11 2.89 -23.82
C ASP A 76 6.22 3.31 -25.02
N THR A 77 4.97 3.64 -24.75
CA THR A 77 4.10 4.31 -25.73
C THR A 77 3.69 5.65 -25.18
N THR A 78 4.28 6.69 -25.76
CA THR A 78 3.96 8.11 -25.60
C THR A 78 2.45 8.36 -25.65
N PRO A 79 1.87 9.20 -24.77
CA PRO A 79 0.44 9.53 -24.83
C PRO A 79 0.11 10.29 -26.13
N PRO A 80 -1.01 10.00 -26.82
CA PRO A 80 -1.48 10.84 -27.92
C PRO A 80 -2.05 12.16 -27.39
N GLU A 81 -1.67 13.27 -28.02
CA GLU A 81 -2.10 14.64 -27.72
C GLU A 81 -3.63 14.83 -27.83
N PRO A 82 -4.21 15.78 -27.06
CA PRO A 82 -5.65 16.02 -27.03
C PRO A 82 -6.17 16.69 -28.32
N SER A 83 -7.27 16.12 -28.83
CA SER A 83 -8.07 16.60 -29.95
C SER A 83 -8.59 18.03 -29.75
N SER A 84 -8.44 18.87 -30.77
CA SER A 84 -9.10 20.17 -30.85
C SER A 84 -10.62 20.00 -30.97
N CYS A 85 -11.36 20.64 -30.06
CA CYS A 85 -12.80 20.84 -30.22
C CYS A 85 -13.06 22.00 -31.18
N SER A 86 -13.75 21.73 -32.28
CA SER A 86 -14.39 22.73 -33.14
C SER A 86 -15.55 22.10 -33.91
N CYS A 87 -16.75 22.16 -33.35
CA CYS A 87 -18.02 22.58 -33.97
C CYS A 87 -19.19 22.26 -33.04
#